data_AF-H2Y120-F1
#
_entry.id   AF-H2Y120-F1
#
_cell.length_a   1.000
_cell.length_b   1.000
_cell.length_c   1.000
_cell.angle_alpha   90.00
_cell.angle_beta   90.00
_cell.angle_gamma   90.00
#
_symmetry.space_group_name_H-M   'P 1'
#
loop_
_entity.id
_entity.type
_entity.pdbx_description
1 polymer ?
#
loop_
_entity_poly.entity_id
_entity_poly.type
_entity_poly.pdbx_seq_one_letter_code
_entity_poly.pdbx_strand_id
1 'polypeptide(L)'
;MLRGFPSNLFKGIRRQPCSALLKNLTFKLVNFNEKENKLVQEKGDYVTKRLSDNAVCVGTNAFFVNYWLFPILVEKPDQVCKILNELGVDAARGTTQLQVVVSDGEATDVTQAQFLMQHVVYLPVHKLVPYSELDKILGALKQTLFQLGCTRLKLPS
;
A
#
# COMPACT_ATOMS: atom_id res chain seq x y z
N MET A 1 -5.65 -21.52 -4.08
CA MET A 1 -4.35 -21.65 -3.36
C MET A 1 -3.76 -20.25 -3.23
N LEU A 2 -3.59 -19.74 -2.01
CA LEU A 2 -2.96 -18.43 -1.80
C LEU A 2 -1.48 -18.51 -2.14
N ARG A 3 -0.99 -17.61 -3.00
CA ARG A 3 0.41 -17.52 -3.40
C ARG A 3 1.27 -17.34 -2.14
N GLY A 4 2.25 -18.21 -1.93
CA GLY A 4 3.13 -18.18 -0.74
C GLY A 4 2.76 -19.18 0.37
N PHE A 5 1.65 -19.92 0.24
CA PHE A 5 1.23 -20.92 1.24
C PHE A 5 1.20 -22.33 0.62
N PRO A 6 2.31 -23.08 0.67
CA PRO A 6 2.39 -24.43 0.13
C PRO A 6 1.52 -25.41 0.95
N SER A 7 1.17 -26.55 0.37
CA SER A 7 0.36 -27.59 1.02
C SER A 7 0.96 -28.12 2.33
N ASN A 8 2.28 -27.97 2.51
CA ASN A 8 3.00 -28.35 3.72
C ASN A 8 3.27 -27.17 4.68
N LEU A 9 2.55 -26.05 4.56
CA LEU A 9 2.73 -24.83 5.37
C LEU A 9 2.94 -25.14 6.86
N PHE A 10 2.04 -25.94 7.45
CA PHE A 10 2.09 -26.29 8.87
C PHE A 10 3.37 -27.04 9.25
N LYS A 11 3.91 -27.86 8.34
CA LYS A 11 5.21 -28.53 8.55
C LYS A 11 6.37 -27.55 8.44
N GLY A 12 6.27 -26.54 7.56
CA GLY A 12 7.27 -25.48 7.40
C GLY A 12 7.35 -24.56 8.62
N ILE A 13 6.21 -24.02 9.07
CA ILE A 13 6.17 -23.06 10.20
C ILE A 13 6.55 -23.69 11.55
N ARG A 14 6.43 -25.02 11.68
CA ARG A 14 6.84 -25.77 12.88
C ARG A 14 8.34 -26.06 12.93
N ARG A 15 9.12 -25.73 11.89
CA ARG A 15 10.58 -25.88 11.93
C ARG A 15 11.20 -24.78 12.78
N GLN A 16 12.09 -25.16 13.69
CA GLN A 16 12.89 -24.20 14.43
C GLN A 16 13.87 -23.49 13.47
N PRO A 17 13.91 -22.14 13.44
CA PRO A 17 14.92 -21.41 12.70
C PRO A 17 16.32 -21.71 13.24
N CYS A 18 17.34 -21.74 12.38
CA CYS A 18 18.72 -21.90 12.82
C CYS A 18 19.16 -20.72 13.71
N SER A 19 20.22 -20.90 14.50
CA SER A 19 20.71 -19.89 15.44
C SER A 19 21.05 -18.55 14.79
N ALA A 20 21.49 -18.54 13.52
CA ALA A 20 21.76 -17.31 12.79
C ALA A 20 20.48 -16.50 12.50
N LEU A 21 19.38 -17.16 12.13
CA LEU A 21 18.08 -16.51 11.95
C LEU A 21 17.51 -16.01 13.28
N LEU A 22 17.64 -16.80 14.35
CA LEU A 22 17.24 -16.38 15.69
C LEU A 22 18.04 -15.14 16.13
N LYS A 23 19.36 -15.12 15.92
CA LYS A 23 20.20 -13.95 16.21
C LYS A 23 19.77 -12.72 15.41
N ASN A 24 19.43 -12.87 14.12
CA ASN A 24 18.92 -11.76 13.30
C ASN A 24 17.57 -11.24 13.80
N LEU A 25 16.66 -12.15 14.17
CA LEU A 25 15.36 -11.79 14.75
C LEU A 25 15.55 -11.03 16.07
N THR A 26 16.37 -11.55 16.98
CA THR A 26 16.71 -10.88 18.24
C THR A 26 17.30 -9.50 17.98
N PHE A 27 18.25 -9.39 17.05
CA PHE A 27 18.83 -8.09 16.67
C PHE A 27 17.75 -7.10 16.21
N LYS A 28 16.83 -7.50 15.33
CA LYS A 28 15.76 -6.62 14.84
C LYS A 28 14.77 -6.21 15.93
N LEU A 29 14.40 -7.13 16.82
CA LEU A 29 13.47 -6.85 17.93
C LEU A 29 14.09 -5.92 18.97
N VAL A 30 15.37 -6.10 19.31
CA VAL A 30 16.08 -5.29 20.30
C VAL A 30 16.46 -3.91 19.75
N ASN A 31 16.84 -3.83 18.47
CA ASN A 31 17.28 -2.58 17.84
C ASN A 31 16.14 -1.91 17.05
N PHE A 32 14.90 -2.13 17.45
CA PHE A 32 13.75 -1.45 16.86
C PHE A 32 13.90 0.06 17.03
N ASN A 33 13.95 0.78 15.91
CA ASN A 33 14.16 2.22 15.92
C ASN A 33 12.82 2.96 15.78
N GLU A 34 12.30 3.42 16.91
CA GLU A 34 11.03 4.17 16.95
C GLU A 34 11.12 5.47 16.13
N LYS A 35 12.30 6.11 16.07
CA LYS A 35 12.50 7.34 15.27
C LYS A 35 12.31 7.07 13.77
N GLU A 36 12.77 5.92 13.29
CA GLU A 36 12.57 5.54 11.89
C GLU A 36 11.10 5.32 11.55
N ASN A 37 10.31 4.77 12.47
CA ASN A 37 8.86 4.63 12.26
C ASN A 37 8.14 5.97 12.30
N LYS A 38 8.53 6.87 13.20
CA LYS A 38 8.01 8.25 13.20
C LYS A 38 8.29 8.96 11.88
N LEU A 39 9.49 8.79 11.31
CA LEU A 39 9.82 9.37 10.01
C LEU A 39 8.97 8.80 8.86
N VAL A 40 8.63 7.50 8.88
CA VAL A 40 7.68 6.95 7.91
C VAL A 40 6.32 7.63 8.04
N GLN A 41 5.83 7.81 9.27
CA GLN A 41 4.55 8.47 9.55
C GLN A 41 4.55 9.93 9.08
N GLU A 42 5.60 10.69 9.42
CA GLU A 42 5.76 12.08 9.00
C GLU A 42 5.75 12.23 7.47
N LYS A 43 6.40 11.31 6.73
CA LYS A 43 6.40 11.33 5.27
C LYS A 43 5.07 10.89 4.67
N GLY A 44 4.41 9.90 5.26
CA GLY A 44 3.06 9.52 4.86
C GLY A 44 2.09 10.68 5.03
N ASP A 45 2.09 11.32 6.20
CA ASP A 45 1.26 12.50 6.49
C ASP A 45 1.58 13.67 5.56
N TYR A 46 2.86 13.88 5.24
CA TYR A 46 3.31 14.91 4.31
C TYR A 46 2.65 14.74 2.93
N VAL A 47 2.61 13.52 2.40
CA VAL A 47 2.00 13.18 1.12
C VAL A 47 0.48 13.24 1.21
N THR A 48 -0.13 12.66 2.25
CA THR A 48 -1.59 12.66 2.46
C THR A 48 -2.17 14.07 2.45
N LYS A 49 -1.50 15.03 3.10
CA LYS A 49 -1.93 16.45 3.17
C LYS A 49 -1.81 17.20 1.83
N ARG A 50 -1.05 16.68 0.86
CA ARG A 50 -0.75 17.34 -0.42
C ARG A 50 -1.29 16.56 -1.62
N LEU A 51 -2.00 15.47 -1.38
CA LEU A 51 -2.57 14.63 -2.43
C LEU A 51 -3.58 15.44 -3.26
N SER A 52 -3.64 15.16 -4.56
CA SER A 52 -4.64 15.76 -5.45
C SER A 52 -6.06 15.38 -5.00
N ASP A 53 -7.01 16.31 -5.12
CA ASP A 53 -8.42 16.08 -4.78
C ASP A 53 -9.07 14.95 -5.57
N ASN A 54 -8.52 14.59 -6.73
CA ASN A 54 -8.98 13.52 -7.61
C ASN A 54 -8.47 12.13 -7.18
N ALA A 55 -7.61 12.05 -6.16
CA ALA A 55 -7.16 10.81 -5.53
C ALA A 55 -7.62 10.76 -4.07
N VAL A 56 -7.90 9.56 -3.57
CA VAL A 56 -8.33 9.35 -2.18
C VAL A 56 -7.35 8.43 -1.48
N CYS A 57 -6.68 8.91 -0.44
CA CYS A 57 -5.90 8.05 0.45
C CYS A 57 -6.86 7.21 1.30
N VAL A 58 -6.62 5.89 1.38
CA VAL A 58 -7.43 4.97 2.20
C VAL A 58 -6.66 4.46 3.41
N GLY A 59 -7.38 3.96 4.41
CA GLY A 59 -6.79 3.46 5.66
C GLY A 59 -6.38 4.55 6.65
N THR A 60 -6.74 5.81 6.40
CA THR A 60 -6.40 6.96 7.27
C THR A 60 -7.08 6.92 8.64
N ASN A 61 -8.16 6.15 8.78
CA ASN A 61 -8.91 6.01 10.04
C ASN A 61 -8.44 4.79 10.87
N ALA A 62 -7.39 4.08 10.45
CA ALA A 62 -6.87 2.98 11.22
C ALA A 62 -6.27 3.47 12.54
N PHE A 63 -6.43 2.68 13.62
CA PHE A 63 -5.89 3.02 14.94
C PHE A 63 -4.36 3.24 14.91
N PHE A 64 -3.66 2.49 14.04
CA PHE A 64 -2.25 2.70 13.75
C PHE A 64 -2.04 2.82 12.24
N VAL A 65 -1.61 4.00 11.79
CA VAL A 65 -1.20 4.23 10.39
C VAL A 65 0.32 4.23 10.34
N ASN A 66 0.91 3.14 9.86
CA ASN A 66 2.37 2.98 9.77
C ASN A 66 2.91 3.19 8.34
N TYR A 67 2.04 3.50 7.38
CA TYR A 67 2.34 3.64 5.96
C TYR A 67 3.28 2.56 5.41
N TRP A 68 3.09 1.29 5.84
CA TRP A 68 3.84 0.17 5.27
C TRP A 68 3.60 0.06 3.75
N LEU A 69 2.39 0.40 3.34
CA LEU A 69 2.03 0.70 1.96
C LEU A 69 1.37 2.08 1.95
N PHE A 70 1.45 2.77 0.82
CA PHE A 70 0.74 4.04 0.60
C PHE A 70 -0.35 3.88 -0.47
N PRO A 71 -1.56 3.46 -0.08
CA PRO A 71 -2.65 3.20 -1.02
C PRO A 71 -3.44 4.47 -1.36
N ILE A 72 -3.68 4.67 -2.65
CA ILE A 72 -4.63 5.67 -3.16
C ILE A 72 -5.68 5.00 -4.04
N LEU A 73 -6.90 5.54 -4.01
CA LEU A 73 -7.95 5.21 -4.97
C LEU A 73 -7.97 6.23 -6.08
N VAL A 74 -8.03 5.75 -7.31
CA VAL A 74 -8.11 6.54 -8.54
C VAL A 74 -9.05 5.87 -9.52
N GLU A 75 -9.73 6.65 -10.35
CA GLU A 75 -10.75 6.17 -11.29
C GLU A 75 -10.21 5.21 -12.35
N LYS A 76 -9.03 5.53 -12.92
CA LYS A 76 -8.41 4.77 -14.02
C LYS A 76 -7.08 4.15 -13.57
N PRO A 77 -7.08 3.21 -12.61
CA PRO A 77 -5.88 2.82 -11.88
C PRO A 77 -4.80 2.19 -12.74
N ASP A 78 -5.16 1.40 -13.75
CA ASP A 78 -4.17 0.77 -14.64
C ASP A 78 -3.48 1.82 -15.53
N GLN A 79 -4.24 2.80 -16.04
CA GLN A 79 -3.69 3.89 -16.85
C GLN A 79 -2.84 4.84 -16.01
N VAL A 80 -3.31 5.18 -14.80
CA VAL A 80 -2.55 6.00 -13.84
C VAL A 80 -1.23 5.32 -13.50
N CYS A 81 -1.26 4.03 -13.16
CA CYS A 81 -0.06 3.27 -12.82
C CYS A 81 0.92 3.22 -14.00
N LYS A 82 0.43 2.97 -15.22
CA LYS A 82 1.25 2.96 -16.44
C LYS A 82 1.97 4.30 -16.66
N ILE A 83 1.24 5.40 -16.64
CA ILE A 83 1.81 6.74 -16.89
C ILE A 83 2.76 7.15 -15.77
N LEU A 84 2.43 6.87 -14.50
CA LEU A 84 3.34 7.13 -13.39
C LEU A 84 4.68 6.39 -13.57
N ASN A 85 4.64 5.12 -13.96
CA ASN A 85 5.84 4.34 -14.24
C ASN A 85 6.64 4.91 -15.43
N GLU A 86 5.96 5.36 -16.49
CA GLU A 86 6.60 6.06 -17.63
C GLU A 86 7.24 7.40 -17.21
N LEU A 87 6.70 8.06 -16.18
CA LEU A 87 7.26 9.27 -15.57
C LEU A 87 8.36 8.98 -14.52
N GLY A 88 8.73 7.71 -14.32
CA GLY A 88 9.77 7.30 -13.36
C GLY A 88 9.29 7.15 -11.92
N VAL A 89 7.98 7.16 -11.67
CA VAL A 89 7.37 6.88 -10.36
C VAL A 89 6.95 5.42 -10.33
N ASP A 90 7.64 4.59 -9.54
CA ASP A 90 7.37 3.15 -9.37
C ASP A 90 6.06 2.90 -8.60
N ALA A 91 4.94 3.10 -9.31
CA ALA A 91 3.61 2.83 -8.83
C ALA A 91 3.22 1.39 -9.13
N ALA A 92 2.53 0.75 -8.18
CA ALA A 92 2.15 -0.66 -8.30
C ALA A 92 0.64 -0.87 -8.22
N ARG A 93 0.16 -1.87 -8.98
CA ARG A 93 -1.22 -2.37 -8.96
C ARG A 93 -1.31 -3.66 -8.17
N GLY A 94 -2.26 -3.69 -7.24
CA GLY A 94 -2.50 -4.84 -6.38
C GLY A 94 -1.31 -5.16 -5.47
N THR A 95 -1.57 -5.87 -4.39
CA THR A 95 -0.51 -6.63 -3.72
C THR A 95 -0.75 -8.09 -4.06
N THR A 96 0.30 -8.86 -4.29
CA THR A 96 0.18 -10.29 -4.62
C THR A 96 -0.44 -11.12 -3.48
N GLN A 97 -0.74 -10.50 -2.33
CA GLN A 97 -1.16 -11.14 -1.08
C GLN A 97 -2.52 -10.68 -0.56
N LEU A 98 -3.12 -9.60 -1.10
CA LEU A 98 -4.46 -9.16 -0.69
C LEU A 98 -5.50 -9.69 -1.69
N GLN A 99 -6.47 -10.42 -1.16
CA GLN A 99 -7.64 -10.87 -1.91
C GLN A 99 -8.89 -10.61 -1.08
N VAL A 100 -9.99 -10.34 -1.79
CA VAL A 100 -11.32 -10.34 -1.18
C VAL A 100 -11.64 -11.77 -0.78
N VAL A 101 -11.95 -11.97 0.50
CA VAL A 101 -12.38 -13.26 1.03
C VAL A 101 -13.89 -13.25 1.17
N VAL A 102 -14.54 -14.27 0.61
CA VAL A 102 -15.99 -14.47 0.69
C VAL A 102 -16.22 -15.66 1.63
N SER A 103 -17.15 -15.52 2.57
CA SER A 103 -17.57 -16.61 3.46
C SER A 103 -18.53 -17.55 2.72
N ASP A 104 -18.36 -18.86 2.91
CA ASP A 104 -19.21 -19.87 2.26
C ASP A 104 -20.61 -20.00 2.90
N GLY A 105 -20.84 -19.40 4.08
CA GLY A 105 -22.04 -19.64 4.91
C GLY A 105 -23.02 -18.47 5.09
N GLU A 106 -22.59 -17.23 4.85
CA GLU A 106 -23.43 -16.04 4.99
C GLU A 106 -23.18 -15.08 3.81
N ALA A 107 -24.22 -14.37 3.38
CA ALA A 107 -24.09 -13.30 2.39
C ALA A 107 -23.27 -12.15 2.98
N THR A 108 -21.95 -12.27 2.89
CA THR A 108 -21.03 -11.20 3.26
C THR A 108 -21.01 -10.19 2.13
N ASP A 109 -21.46 -8.97 2.40
CA ASP A 109 -21.27 -7.88 1.44
C ASP A 109 -19.78 -7.56 1.33
N VAL A 110 -19.21 -7.91 0.18
CA VAL A 110 -17.80 -7.68 -0.16
C VAL A 110 -17.63 -6.52 -1.14
N THR A 111 -18.69 -5.76 -1.43
CA THR A 111 -18.71 -4.71 -2.47
C THR A 111 -17.63 -3.67 -2.23
N GLN A 112 -17.48 -3.17 -0.99
CA GLN A 112 -16.44 -2.19 -0.67
C GLN A 112 -15.02 -2.75 -0.85
N ALA A 113 -14.80 -4.01 -0.44
CA ALA A 113 -13.50 -4.66 -0.59
C ALA A 113 -13.14 -4.89 -2.06
N GLN A 114 -14.11 -5.34 -2.88
CA GLN A 114 -13.95 -5.49 -4.33
C GLN A 114 -13.67 -4.15 -5.00
N PHE A 115 -14.43 -3.12 -4.66
CA PHE A 115 -14.24 -1.76 -5.16
C PHE A 115 -12.83 -1.24 -4.83
N LEU A 116 -12.38 -1.43 -3.59
CA LEU A 116 -11.04 -1.03 -3.17
C LEU A 116 -9.96 -1.76 -3.99
N MET A 117 -10.06 -3.08 -4.12
CA MET A 117 -9.08 -3.87 -4.88
C MET A 117 -9.06 -3.50 -6.37
N GLN A 118 -10.21 -3.13 -6.94
CA GLN A 118 -10.29 -2.69 -8.33
C GLN A 118 -9.61 -1.34 -8.54
N HIS A 119 -9.68 -0.39 -7.59
CA HIS A 119 -9.27 1.00 -7.79
C HIS A 119 -7.96 1.40 -7.10
N VAL A 120 -7.35 0.51 -6.30
CA VAL A 120 -6.16 0.84 -5.50
C VAL A 120 -4.87 0.89 -6.34
N VAL A 121 -4.10 1.96 -6.18
CA VAL A 121 -2.72 2.11 -6.65
C VAL A 121 -1.83 2.37 -5.44
N TYR A 122 -0.67 1.73 -5.39
CA TYR A 122 0.31 1.95 -4.32
C TYR A 122 1.42 2.87 -4.82
N LEU A 123 1.63 3.98 -4.10
CA LEU A 123 2.72 4.93 -4.38
C LEU A 123 3.99 4.54 -3.61
N PRO A 124 5.19 4.83 -4.15
CA PRO A 124 6.46 4.53 -3.50
C PRO A 124 6.76 5.58 -2.41
N VAL A 125 5.96 5.60 -1.33
CA VAL A 125 6.15 6.49 -0.19
C VAL A 125 6.71 5.69 0.98
N HIS A 126 7.97 5.95 1.36
CA HIS A 126 8.60 5.33 2.51
C HIS A 126 9.73 6.19 3.09
N LYS A 127 10.26 5.81 4.27
CA LYS A 127 11.26 6.59 5.01
C LYS A 127 12.52 6.98 4.23
N LEU A 128 12.93 6.20 3.23
CA LEU A 128 14.17 6.46 2.47
C LEU A 128 13.95 7.42 1.29
N VAL A 129 12.71 7.74 0.94
CA VAL A 129 12.39 8.65 -0.18
C VAL A 129 12.55 10.10 0.27
N PRO A 130 13.47 10.91 -0.30
CA PRO A 130 13.62 12.32 0.07
C PRO A 130 12.36 13.14 -0.19
N TYR A 131 12.14 14.23 0.55
CA TYR A 131 10.97 15.09 0.34
C TYR A 131 10.88 15.63 -1.09
N SER A 132 12.01 15.96 -1.71
CA SER A 132 12.05 16.39 -3.11
C SER A 132 11.52 15.34 -4.08
N GLU A 133 11.73 14.05 -3.79
CA GLU A 133 11.16 12.95 -4.59
C GLU A 133 9.68 12.74 -4.27
N LEU A 134 9.25 12.96 -3.02
CA LEU A 134 7.82 12.96 -2.69
C LEU A 134 7.05 14.05 -3.45
N ASP A 135 7.64 15.24 -3.58
CA ASP A 135 7.08 16.33 -4.38
C ASP A 135 6.98 15.97 -5.88
N LYS A 136 8.00 15.29 -6.43
CA LYS A 136 7.96 14.77 -7.81
C LYS A 136 6.85 13.73 -7.98
N ILE A 137 6.68 12.81 -7.03
CA ILE A 137 5.59 11.82 -7.03
C ILE A 137 4.23 12.53 -7.06
N LEU A 138 4.04 13.54 -6.20
CA LEU A 138 2.81 14.33 -6.13
C LEU A 138 2.55 15.09 -7.44
N GLY A 139 3.59 15.70 -8.02
CA GLY A 139 3.52 16.40 -9.31
C GLY A 139 3.14 15.47 -10.46
N ALA A 140 3.82 14.32 -10.58
CA ALA A 140 3.54 13.32 -11.59
C ALA A 140 2.12 12.76 -11.45
N LEU A 141 1.66 12.49 -10.22
CA LEU A 141 0.28 12.07 -9.95
C LEU A 141 -0.71 13.12 -10.42
N LYS A 142 -0.52 14.39 -10.03
CA LYS A 142 -1.43 15.49 -10.41
C LYS A 142 -1.51 15.65 -11.93
N GLN A 143 -0.36 15.64 -12.61
CA GLN A 143 -0.31 15.70 -14.07
C GLN A 143 -1.05 14.52 -14.72
N THR A 144 -0.82 13.30 -14.22
CA THR A 144 -1.42 12.07 -14.74
C THR A 144 -2.95 12.10 -14.58
N LEU A 145 -3.44 12.46 -13.39
CA LEU A 145 -4.88 12.54 -13.11
C LEU A 145 -5.56 13.60 -13.97
N PHE A 146 -4.91 14.75 -14.18
CA PHE A 146 -5.39 15.81 -15.06
C PHE A 146 -5.45 15.36 -16.52
N GLN A 147 -4.37 14.78 -17.04
CA GLN A 147 -4.28 14.27 -18.41
C GLN A 147 -5.35 13.23 -18.71
N LEU A 148 -5.67 12.38 -17.74
CA LEU A 148 -6.69 11.33 -17.88
C LEU A 148 -8.11 11.83 -17.60
N GLY A 149 -8.30 13.07 -17.14
CA GLY A 149 -9.60 13.59 -16.74
C GLY A 149 -10.24 12.80 -15.60
N CYS A 150 -9.44 12.25 -14.68
CA CYS A 150 -9.93 11.45 -13.56
C CYS A 150 -10.75 12.31 -12.59
N THR A 151 -11.83 11.75 -12.06
CA THR A 151 -12.68 12.34 -11.03
C THR A 151 -12.43 11.69 -9.67
N ARG A 152 -12.77 12.39 -8.60
CA ARG A 152 -12.65 11.84 -7.24
C ARG A 152 -13.66 10.71 -7.05
N LEU A 153 -13.17 9.51 -6.79
CA LEU A 153 -14.00 8.37 -6.44
C LEU A 153 -14.67 8.55 -5.08
N LYS A 154 -15.91 8.07 -4.97
CA LYS A 154 -16.61 7.88 -3.70
C LYS A 154 -16.61 6.39 -3.37
N LEU A 155 -16.34 6.05 -2.12
CA LEU A 155 -16.52 4.68 -1.67
C LEU A 155 -18.00 4.31 -1.76
N PRO A 156 -18.35 3.10 -2.24
CA PRO A 156 -19.72 2.63 -2.21
C PRO A 156 -20.20 2.52 -0.76
N SER A 157 -21.43 2.98 -0.53
CA SER A 157 -22.13 2.90 0.76
C SER A 157 -22.57 1.48 1.05
#